data_AF-A0A502GY34-F1
#
_entry.id   AF-A0A502GY34-F1
#
_cell.length_a   1.000
_cell.length_b   1.000
_cell.length_c   1.000
_cell.angle_alpha   90.00
_cell.angle_beta   90.00
_cell.angle_gamma   90.00
#
_symmetry.space_group_name_H-M   'P 1'
#
loop_
_entity.id
_entity.type
_entity.pdbx_description
1 polymer ?
#
loop_
_entity_poly.entity_id
_entity_poly.type
_entity_poly.pdbx_seq_one_letter_code
_entity_poly.pdbx_strand_id
1 'polypeptide(L)'
;MRELNEQEFVYFTKGDNVANLNKVMTYVEENELTNHLKIVLLLREGQQVPAGLLTDLGVLDRAYPNIHLDFVARPGRFGPDLSTELSEEWGIPKNFMFIGSPGDKFRYQVSELGGVRLIV
;
A
#
# COMPACT_ATOMS: atom_id res chain seq x y z
N MET A 1 -3.55 -8.03 28.50
CA MET A 1 -3.70 -6.69 27.90
C MET A 1 -3.77 -6.90 26.41
N ARG A 2 -4.87 -6.53 25.75
CA ARG A 2 -4.90 -6.55 24.29
C ARG A 2 -4.08 -5.35 23.85
N GLU A 3 -2.91 -5.60 23.27
CA GLU A 3 -2.23 -4.59 22.46
C GLU A 3 -3.29 -4.11 21.46
N LEU A 4 -3.68 -2.84 21.58
CA LEU A 4 -4.46 -2.19 20.56
C LEU A 4 -3.55 -2.22 19.34
N ASN A 5 -3.73 -3.22 18.46
CA ASN A 5 -3.03 -3.26 17.18
C ASN A 5 -3.19 -1.86 16.57
N GLU A 6 -2.12 -1.08 16.55
CA GLU A 6 -2.01 0.11 15.72
C GLU A 6 -2.37 -0.39 14.32
N GLN A 7 -3.56 -0.02 13.84
CA GLN A 7 -4.10 -0.62 12.63
C GLN A 7 -3.18 -0.18 11.49
N GLU A 8 -2.43 -1.08 10.87
CA GLU A 8 -1.54 -0.70 9.76
C GLU A 8 -2.29 -0.75 8.43
N PHE A 9 -2.15 0.31 7.63
CA PHE A 9 -2.67 0.38 6.26
C PHE A 9 -1.61 -0.10 5.29
N VAL A 10 -2.02 -0.91 4.31
CA VAL A 10 -1.11 -1.39 3.26
C VAL A 10 -1.55 -0.82 1.93
N TYR A 11 -0.64 -0.14 1.22
CA TYR A 11 -0.87 0.33 -0.14
C TYR A 11 0.10 -0.34 -1.11
N PHE A 12 -0.45 -1.08 -2.08
CA PHE A 12 0.37 -1.66 -3.15
C PHE A 12 0.56 -0.66 -4.28
N THR A 13 1.81 -0.24 -4.47
CA THR A 13 2.23 0.64 -5.58
C THR A 13 2.86 -0.17 -6.70
N LYS A 14 2.75 0.32 -7.93
CA LYS A 14 3.51 -0.19 -9.09
C LYS A 14 4.87 0.51 -9.25
N GLY A 15 5.19 1.46 -8.37
CA GLY A 15 6.41 2.27 -8.43
C GLY A 15 6.25 3.57 -9.22
N ASP A 16 5.02 4.01 -9.43
CA ASP A 16 4.66 5.12 -10.33
C ASP A 16 4.15 6.35 -9.56
N ASN A 17 4.45 7.51 -10.15
CA ASN A 17 3.95 8.87 -9.91
C ASN A 17 3.66 9.27 -8.45
N VAL A 18 4.53 10.15 -7.91
CA VAL A 18 4.36 10.85 -6.62
C VAL A 18 2.96 11.43 -6.40
N ALA A 19 2.25 11.84 -7.46
CA ALA A 19 0.88 12.34 -7.35
C ALA A 19 -0.10 11.28 -6.80
N ASN A 20 0.07 10.01 -7.16
CA ASN A 20 -0.76 8.93 -6.63
C ASN A 20 -0.44 8.66 -5.16
N LEU A 21 0.84 8.62 -4.80
CA LEU A 21 1.27 8.46 -3.41
C LEU A 21 0.73 9.60 -2.55
N ASN A 22 0.82 10.85 -3.03
CA ASN A 22 0.28 12.02 -2.33
C ASN A 22 -1.22 11.92 -2.07
N LYS A 23 -2.00 11.45 -3.06
CA LYS A 23 -3.44 11.19 -2.84
C LYS A 23 -3.70 10.16 -1.74
N VAL A 24 -2.89 9.09 -1.70
CA VAL A 24 -2.99 8.07 -0.65
C VAL A 24 -2.65 8.68 0.72
N MET A 25 -1.60 9.48 0.81
CA MET A 25 -1.25 10.18 2.06
C MET A 25 -2.42 11.06 2.54
N THR A 26 -2.97 11.90 1.67
CA THR A 26 -4.12 12.75 2.00
C THR A 26 -5.35 11.92 2.40
N TYR A 27 -5.64 10.81 1.71
CA TYR A 27 -6.75 9.93 2.07
C TYR A 27 -6.61 9.38 3.49
N VAL A 28 -5.42 8.86 3.83
CA VAL A 28 -5.13 8.31 5.16
C VAL A 28 -5.26 9.40 6.22
N GLU A 29 -4.69 10.59 5.99
CA GLU A 29 -4.76 11.71 6.93
C GLU A 29 -6.20 12.18 7.20
N GLU A 30 -7.06 12.20 6.17
CA GLU A 30 -8.40 12.76 6.27
C GLU A 30 -9.49 11.75 6.67
N ASN A 31 -9.33 10.47 6.33
CA ASN A 31 -10.44 9.51 6.35
C ASN A 31 -10.20 8.28 7.22
N GLU A 32 -8.96 7.99 7.62
CA GLU A 32 -8.63 6.77 8.33
C GLU A 32 -8.19 7.06 9.77
N LEU A 33 -8.56 6.16 10.70
CA LEU A 33 -8.33 6.37 12.13
C LEU A 33 -6.89 6.12 12.55
N THR A 34 -6.11 5.49 11.69
CA THR A 34 -4.71 5.17 11.94
C THR A 34 -3.82 5.94 10.99
N ASN A 35 -2.60 6.14 11.46
CA ASN A 35 -1.58 6.90 10.80
C ASN A 35 -0.39 6.03 10.35
N HIS A 36 -0.46 4.70 10.46
CA HIS A 36 0.60 3.82 9.98
C HIS A 36 0.30 3.34 8.56
N LEU A 37 1.11 3.76 7.60
CA LEU A 37 0.97 3.42 6.18
C LEU A 37 2.21 2.67 5.67
N LYS A 38 2.00 1.43 5.24
CA LYS A 38 2.99 0.57 4.61
C LYS A 38 2.84 0.57 3.10
N ILE A 39 3.81 1.17 2.41
CA ILE A 39 3.91 1.18 0.96
C ILE A 39 4.63 -0.09 0.49
N VAL A 40 3.94 -0.92 -0.30
CA VAL A 40 4.47 -2.19 -0.80
C VAL A 40 4.69 -2.11 -2.31
N LEU A 41 5.93 -2.32 -2.74
CA LEU A 41 6.31 -2.48 -4.15
C LEU A 41 6.63 -3.95 -4.44
N LEU A 42 5.87 -4.53 -5.36
CA LEU A 42 6.10 -5.89 -5.84
C LEU A 42 7.02 -5.87 -7.07
N LEU A 43 8.22 -6.41 -6.92
CA LEU A 43 9.24 -6.47 -7.95
C LEU A 43 9.09 -7.74 -8.78
N ARG A 44 9.15 -7.59 -10.10
CA ARG A 44 9.35 -8.72 -11.01
C ARG A 44 10.82 -9.16 -11.00
N GLU A 45 11.07 -10.36 -11.50
CA GLU A 45 12.44 -10.85 -11.66
C GLU A 45 13.28 -9.87 -12.50
N GLY A 46 14.45 -9.47 -11.96
CA GLY A 46 15.34 -8.48 -12.56
C GLY A 46 14.90 -7.02 -12.43
N GLN A 47 13.73 -6.74 -11.83
CA GLN A 47 13.28 -5.38 -11.57
C GLN A 47 13.92 -4.83 -10.29
N GLN A 48 14.32 -3.56 -10.33
CA GLN A 48 14.80 -2.82 -9.16
C GLN A 48 13.78 -1.76 -8.74
N VAL A 49 13.90 -1.33 -7.48
CA VAL A 49 13.13 -0.18 -6.98
C VAL A 49 13.46 1.04 -7.85
N PRO A 50 12.46 1.78 -8.37
CA PRO A 50 12.71 2.99 -9.14
C PRO A 50 13.51 4.01 -8.31
N ALA A 51 14.60 4.55 -8.87
CA ALA A 51 15.50 5.44 -8.14
C ALA A 51 14.81 6.69 -7.55
N GLY A 52 13.77 7.20 -8.23
CA GLY A 52 12.98 8.34 -7.76
C GLY A 52 12.05 8.00 -6.59
N LEU A 53 11.61 6.76 -6.47
CA LEU A 53 10.57 6.37 -5.50
C LEU A 53 11.01 6.62 -4.06
N LEU A 54 12.23 6.24 -3.69
CA LEU A 54 12.73 6.46 -2.33
C LEU A 54 12.85 7.95 -2.00
N THR A 55 13.24 8.76 -2.98
CA THR A 55 13.29 10.22 -2.83
C THR A 55 11.89 10.79 -2.64
N ASP A 56 10.92 10.36 -3.45
CA ASP A 56 9.53 10.80 -3.37
C ASP A 56 8.90 10.41 -2.02
N LEU A 57 9.13 9.17 -1.55
CA LEU A 57 8.67 8.72 -0.24
C LEU A 57 9.28 9.55 0.89
N GLY A 58 10.57 9.89 0.82
CA GLY A 58 11.20 10.77 1.82
C GLY A 58 10.70 12.22 1.78
N VAL A 59 10.21 12.70 0.63
CA VAL A 59 9.51 14.00 0.55
C VAL A 59 8.15 13.90 1.23
N LEU A 60 7.39 12.83 0.95
CA LEU A 60 6.06 12.62 1.52
C LEU A 60 6.10 12.39 3.03
N ASP A 61 7.04 11.59 3.52
CA ASP A 61 7.25 11.35 4.96
C ASP A 61 7.45 12.66 5.74
N ARG A 62 8.18 13.62 5.16
CA ARG A 62 8.33 14.97 5.75
C ARG A 62 7.11 15.87 5.56
N ALA A 63 6.37 15.72 4.47
CA ALA A 63 5.20 16.53 4.18
C ALA A 63 3.99 16.14 5.06
N TYR A 64 3.93 14.88 5.49
CA TYR A 64 2.85 14.30 6.29
C TYR A 64 3.39 13.75 7.63
N PRO A 65 3.85 14.61 8.55
CA PRO A 65 4.56 14.20 9.78
C PRO A 65 3.70 13.40 10.76
N ASN A 66 2.38 13.43 10.59
CA ASN A 66 1.46 12.67 11.41
C ASN A 66 1.32 11.22 10.94
N ILE A 67 1.74 10.89 9.71
CA ILE A 67 1.68 9.56 9.12
C ILE A 67 3.04 8.88 9.26
N HIS A 68 3.07 7.72 9.89
CA HIS A 68 4.23 6.84 9.90
C HIS A 68 4.30 6.04 8.60
N LEU A 69 5.29 6.34 7.75
CA LEU A 69 5.46 5.69 6.45
C LEU A 69 6.51 4.58 6.51
N ASP A 70 6.09 3.36 6.21
CA ASP A 70 6.95 2.21 5.96
C ASP A 70 7.06 1.93 4.46
N PHE A 71 8.22 1.44 4.01
CA PHE A 71 8.41 0.97 2.63
C PHE A 71 8.95 -0.46 2.60
N VAL A 72 8.27 -1.32 1.84
CA VAL A 72 8.66 -2.71 1.60
C VAL A 72 8.74 -2.98 0.10
N ALA A 73 9.91 -3.41 -0.37
CA ALA A 73 10.07 -3.95 -1.71
C ALA A 73 10.29 -5.47 -1.63
N ARG A 74 9.45 -6.27 -2.29
CA ARG A 74 9.61 -7.73 -2.32
C ARG A 74 9.29 -8.32 -3.69
N PRO A 75 9.89 -9.46 -4.06
CA PRO A 75 9.49 -10.18 -5.25
C PRO A 75 8.02 -10.63 -5.18
N GLY A 76 7.28 -10.51 -6.27
CA GLY A 76 5.91 -11.01 -6.33
C GLY A 76 5.05 -10.45 -7.45
N ARG A 77 3.80 -10.89 -7.50
CA ARG A 77 2.76 -10.30 -8.36
C ARG A 77 1.51 -10.08 -7.53
N PHE A 78 0.89 -8.93 -7.69
CA PHE A 78 -0.35 -8.63 -6.99
C PHE A 78 -1.46 -9.58 -7.41
N GLY A 79 -2.17 -10.15 -6.44
CA GLY A 79 -3.31 -11.04 -6.63
C GLY A 79 -3.94 -11.45 -5.28
N PRO A 80 -5.08 -12.16 -5.31
CA PRO A 80 -5.81 -12.58 -4.10
C PRO A 80 -4.98 -13.47 -3.16
N ASP A 81 -4.13 -14.34 -3.72
CA ASP A 81 -3.29 -15.24 -2.93
C ASP A 81 -2.26 -14.45 -2.12
N LEU A 82 -1.60 -13.48 -2.76
CA LEU A 82 -0.63 -12.62 -2.09
C LEU A 82 -1.28 -11.74 -1.01
N SER A 83 -2.47 -11.17 -1.26
CA SER A 83 -3.14 -10.40 -0.21
C SER A 83 -3.56 -11.27 0.98
N THR A 84 -3.84 -12.56 0.76
CA THR A 84 -4.09 -13.53 1.83
C THR A 84 -2.82 -13.82 2.62
N GLU A 85 -1.75 -14.18 1.92
CA GLU A 85 -0.43 -14.44 2.51
C GLU A 85 0.03 -13.26 3.38
N LEU A 86 -0.01 -12.04 2.85
CA LEU A 86 0.41 -10.84 3.58
C LEU A 86 -0.52 -10.49 4.74
N SER A 87 -1.81 -10.83 4.64
CA SER A 87 -2.77 -10.60 5.71
C SER A 87 -2.46 -11.50 6.91
N GLU A 88 -2.08 -12.75 6.65
CA GLU A 88 -1.65 -13.70 7.68
C GLU A 88 -0.26 -13.36 8.22
N GLU A 89 0.69 -13.00 7.34
CA GLU A 89 2.07 -12.66 7.69
C GLU A 89 2.14 -11.44 8.61
N TRP A 90 1.39 -10.39 8.31
CA TRP A 90 1.44 -9.13 9.05
C TRP A 90 0.31 -8.99 10.08
N GLY A 91 -0.63 -9.94 10.12
CA GLY A 91 -1.81 -9.84 10.99
C GLY A 91 -2.74 -8.67 10.63
N ILE A 92 -2.62 -8.15 9.41
CA ILE A 92 -3.39 -7.01 8.91
C ILE A 92 -4.59 -7.54 8.12
N PRO A 93 -5.84 -7.23 8.50
CA PRO A 93 -7.01 -7.67 7.74
C PRO A 93 -7.00 -7.09 6.31
N LYS A 94 -7.44 -7.90 5.33
CA LYS A 94 -7.44 -7.50 3.89
C LYS A 94 -8.18 -6.19 3.60
N ASN A 95 -9.16 -5.80 4.41
CA ASN A 95 -9.88 -4.53 4.25
C ASN A 95 -9.06 -3.28 4.62
N PHE A 96 -7.88 -3.45 5.21
CA PHE A 96 -6.86 -2.40 5.40
C PHE A 96 -5.79 -2.41 4.30
N MET A 97 -5.97 -3.25 3.28
CA MET A 97 -5.11 -3.29 2.12
C MET A 97 -5.78 -2.60 0.93
N PHE A 98 -5.00 -1.80 0.22
CA PHE A 98 -5.47 -0.95 -0.85
C PHE A 98 -4.59 -1.06 -2.08
N ILE A 99 -5.22 -0.90 -3.23
CA ILE A 99 -4.52 -0.70 -4.49
C ILE A 99 -4.94 0.64 -5.09
N GLY A 100 -3.99 1.32 -5.73
CA GLY A 100 -4.34 2.44 -6.61
C GLY A 100 -5.24 1.94 -7.73
N SER A 101 -6.14 2.81 -8.22
CA SER A 101 -7.08 2.46 -9.29
C SER A 101 -6.40 1.65 -10.40
N PRO A 102 -6.76 0.37 -10.56
CA PRO A 102 -6.14 -0.46 -11.56
C PRO A 102 -6.44 0.09 -12.95
N GLY A 103 -5.41 0.46 -13.73
CA GLY A 103 -5.61 0.79 -15.14
C GLY A 103 -6.23 -0.39 -15.93
N ASP A 104 -6.72 -0.12 -17.14
CA ASP A 104 -7.58 -0.99 -18.00
C ASP A 104 -7.17 -2.47 -18.19
N LYS A 105 -5.96 -2.86 -17.78
CA LYS A 105 -5.40 -4.22 -17.91
C LYS A 105 -5.46 -5.05 -16.62
N PHE A 106 -6.14 -4.59 -15.58
CA PHE A 106 -6.26 -5.36 -14.36
C PHE A 106 -7.28 -6.48 -14.51
N ARG A 107 -6.82 -7.71 -14.27
CA ARG A 107 -7.51 -8.95 -14.69
C ARG A 107 -8.48 -9.49 -13.65
N TYR A 108 -8.56 -8.86 -12.48
CA TYR A 108 -9.40 -9.29 -11.37
C TYR A 108 -10.47 -8.24 -11.12
N GLN A 109 -11.71 -8.68 -10.92
CA GLN A 109 -12.77 -7.83 -10.40
C GLN A 109 -12.45 -7.49 -8.93
N VAL A 110 -12.82 -6.29 -8.48
CA VAL A 110 -12.59 -5.83 -7.09
C VAL A 110 -13.17 -6.83 -6.07
N SER A 111 -14.28 -7.48 -6.41
CA SER A 111 -14.93 -8.54 -5.64
C SER A 111 -14.06 -9.78 -5.44
N GLU A 112 -13.15 -10.09 -6.37
CA GLU A 112 -12.25 -11.26 -6.31
C GLU A 112 -11.06 -11.03 -5.37
N LEU A 113 -10.80 -9.79 -4.96
CA LEU A 113 -9.69 -9.46 -4.06
C LEU A 113 -10.02 -9.69 -2.58
N GLY A 114 -11.22 -10.17 -2.25
CA GLY A 114 -11.55 -10.65 -0.91
C GLY A 114 -11.52 -9.57 0.18
N GLY A 115 -11.86 -8.32 -0.17
CA GLY A 115 -11.98 -7.21 0.78
C GLY A 115 -10.99 -6.05 0.59
N VAL A 116 -10.01 -6.19 -0.30
CA VAL A 116 -9.10 -5.09 -0.68
C VAL A 116 -9.89 -3.91 -1.26
N ARG A 117 -9.56 -2.69 -0.84
CA ARG A 117 -10.25 -1.45 -1.23
C ARG A 117 -9.50 -0.71 -2.35
N LEU A 118 -10.24 0.11 -3.11
CA LEU A 118 -9.69 0.99 -4.15
C LEU A 118 -9.57 2.43 -3.65
N ILE A 119 -8.47 3.09 -4.01
CA ILE A 119 -8.29 4.56 -3.86
C ILE A 119 -8.17 5.18 -5.26
N VAL A 120 -8.95 6.24 -5.53
CA VAL A 120 -9.12 6.90 -6.85
C VAL A 120 -8.53 8.31 -6.84
#